data_AF-A0A537GMR4-F1
#
_entry.id   AF-A0A537GMR4-F1
#
_cell.length_a   1.000
_cell.length_b   1.000
_cell.length_c   1.000
_cell.angle_alpha   90.00
_cell.angle_beta   90.00
_cell.angle_gamma   90.00
#
_symmetry.space_group_name_H-M   'P 1'
#
loop_
_entity.id
_entity.type
_entity.pdbx_description
1 polymer ?
#
loop_
_entity_poly.entity_id
_entity_poly.type
_entity_poly.pdbx_seq_one_letter_code
_entity_poly.pdbx_strand_id
1 'polypeptide(L)'
;MAKGLKIPKPLAGAWILKSLRESRGLALKVSDREIHRAMLNVAKRDGLLVEPSSAAAFAVVPKLYDIGAIDAKDSVVVIATGSGLKTLEQF
;
A
#
# COMPACT_ATOMS: atom_id res chain seq x y z
N MET A 1 10.45 8.95 2.81
CA MET A 1 9.12 8.34 2.62
C MET A 1 8.86 7.92 1.17
N ALA A 2 8.40 6.67 1.01
CA ALA A 2 8.01 5.92 -0.20
C ALA A 2 8.77 6.21 -1.51
N LYS A 3 10.11 6.25 -1.47
CA LYS A 3 10.95 6.51 -2.66
C LYS A 3 10.68 5.50 -3.80
N GLY A 4 10.34 4.24 -3.49
CA GLY A 4 10.04 3.22 -4.49
C GLY A 4 8.77 3.47 -5.31
N LEU A 5 7.88 4.36 -4.85
CA LEU A 5 6.66 4.76 -5.56
C LEU A 5 6.78 6.12 -6.24
N LYS A 6 7.92 6.81 -6.11
CA LYS A 6 8.14 8.15 -6.70
C LYS A 6 8.48 8.06 -8.19
N ILE A 7 7.53 7.57 -8.98
CA ILE A 7 7.69 7.35 -10.41
C ILE A 7 6.59 8.13 -11.15
N PRO A 8 6.86 9.36 -11.61
CA PRO A 8 5.83 10.21 -12.23
C PRO A 8 5.31 9.65 -13.57
N LYS A 9 6.13 8.86 -14.27
CA LYS A 9 5.75 8.18 -15.53
C LYS A 9 6.20 6.72 -15.48
N PRO A 10 5.37 5.82 -14.92
CA PRO A 10 5.73 4.40 -14.81
C PRO A 10 5.82 3.75 -16.19
N LEU A 11 6.90 3.00 -16.43
CA LEU A 11 7.14 2.29 -17.68
C LEU A 11 5.96 1.37 -18.05
N ALA A 12 5.41 0.68 -17.05
CA ALA A 12 4.28 -0.24 -17.21
C ALA A 12 2.90 0.44 -17.11
N GLY A 13 2.80 1.78 -17.26
CA GLY A 13 1.55 2.52 -17.04
C GLY A 13 0.35 2.00 -17.83
N ALA A 14 0.54 1.65 -19.11
CA ALA A 14 -0.52 1.07 -19.94
C ALA A 14 -0.99 -0.30 -19.42
N TRP A 15 -0.07 -1.12 -18.93
CA TRP A 15 -0.39 -2.45 -18.37
C TRP A 15 -1.10 -2.32 -17.04
N ILE A 16 -0.69 -1.39 -16.17
CA ILE A 16 -1.38 -1.11 -14.90
C ILE A 16 -2.85 -0.75 -15.16
N LEU A 17 -3.10 0.19 -16.09
CA LEU A 17 -4.46 0.60 -16.43
C LEU A 17 -5.28 -0.53 -17.09
N LYS A 18 -4.63 -1.39 -17.87
CA LYS A 18 -5.26 -2.59 -18.44
C LYS A 18 -5.68 -3.54 -17.33
N SER A 19 -4.78 -3.88 -16.41
CA SER A 19 -5.06 -4.78 -15.29
C SER A 19 -6.19 -4.27 -14.39
N LEU A 20 -6.24 -2.96 -14.10
CA LEU A 20 -7.33 -2.36 -13.33
C LEU A 20 -8.69 -2.52 -14.03
N ARG A 21 -8.75 -2.32 -15.35
CA ARG A 21 -10.00 -2.47 -16.12
C ARG A 21 -10.45 -3.94 -16.18
N GLU A 22 -9.52 -4.86 -16.45
CA GLU A 22 -9.82 -6.29 -16.55
C GLU A 22 -10.28 -6.88 -15.22
N SER A 23 -9.66 -6.47 -14.11
CA SER A 23 -10.06 -6.92 -12.77
C SER A 23 -11.26 -6.18 -12.20
N ARG A 24 -11.76 -5.13 -12.87
CA ARG A 24 -12.71 -4.15 -12.30
C ARG A 24 -12.21 -3.58 -10.97
N GLY A 25 -10.90 -3.48 -10.82
CA GLY A 25 -10.23 -2.94 -9.65
C GLY A 25 -10.20 -1.42 -9.67
N LEU A 26 -9.51 -0.87 -8.66
CA LEU A 26 -9.42 0.56 -8.45
C LEU A 26 -8.02 0.98 -8.01
N ALA A 27 -7.71 2.26 -8.17
CA ALA A 27 -6.47 2.87 -7.73
C ALA A 27 -6.78 3.99 -6.74
N LEU A 28 -6.13 3.98 -5.58
CA LEU A 28 -6.30 4.99 -4.54
C LEU A 28 -4.97 5.63 -4.20
N LYS A 29 -5.04 6.88 -3.74
CA LYS A 29 -3.90 7.61 -3.21
C LYS A 29 -3.86 7.53 -1.68
N VAL A 30 -2.65 7.49 -1.15
CA VAL A 30 -2.37 7.66 0.28
C VAL A 30 -1.35 8.77 0.45
N SER A 31 -1.50 9.52 1.52
CA SER A 31 -0.56 10.53 1.94
C SER A 31 0.62 9.90 2.66
N ASP A 32 1.72 10.64 2.64
CA ASP A 32 2.91 10.40 3.43
C ASP A 32 2.57 10.15 4.93
N ARG A 33 1.68 10.95 5.54
CA ARG A 33 1.24 10.72 6.93
C ARG A 33 0.54 9.37 7.13
N GLU A 34 -0.29 8.95 6.17
CA GLU A 34 -0.98 7.66 6.22
C GLU A 34 -0.01 6.48 6.05
N ILE A 35 0.99 6.62 5.18
CA ILE A 35 2.06 5.63 5.00
C ILE A 35 2.82 5.45 6.32
N HIS A 36 3.27 6.53 6.94
CA HIS A 36 4.02 6.46 8.20
C HIS A 36 3.16 5.85 9.33
N ARG A 37 1.89 6.22 9.41
CA ARG A 37 0.95 5.61 10.37
C ARG A 37 0.79 4.11 10.12
N ALA A 38 0.70 3.67 8.86
CA ALA A 38 0.62 2.26 8.52
C ALA A 38 1.90 1.49 8.88
N MET A 39 3.09 2.06 8.63
CA MET A 39 4.38 1.48 9.06
C MET A 39 4.38 1.16 10.55
N LEU A 40 4.01 2.14 11.38
CA LEU A 40 3.98 1.97 12.84
C LEU A 40 2.89 0.99 13.29
N ASN A 41 1.71 1.02 12.67
CA ASN A 41 0.60 0.14 13.02
C ASN A 41 0.94 -1.33 12.73
N VAL A 42 1.45 -1.61 11.54
CA VAL A 42 1.79 -2.97 11.10
C VAL A 42 2.93 -3.54 11.95
N ALA A 43 3.94 -2.72 12.28
CA ALA A 43 5.01 -3.14 13.18
C ALA A 43 4.49 -3.46 14.59
N LYS A 44 3.61 -2.61 15.15
CA LYS A 44 3.11 -2.78 16.53
C LYS A 44 2.06 -3.90 16.68
N ARG A 45 1.20 -4.09 15.68
CA ARG A 45 0.06 -5.01 15.76
C ARG A 45 0.38 -6.38 15.19
N ASP A 46 1.11 -6.41 14.08
CA ASP A 46 1.33 -7.64 13.31
C ASP A 46 2.79 -8.14 13.43
N GLY A 47 3.68 -7.36 14.05
CA GLY A 47 5.10 -7.71 14.19
C GLY A 47 5.87 -7.65 12.88
N LEU A 48 5.33 -6.97 11.85
CA LEU A 48 5.93 -6.89 10.53
C LEU A 48 6.63 -5.55 10.30
N LEU A 49 7.93 -5.60 10.03
CA LEU A 49 8.73 -4.43 9.68
C LEU A 49 8.75 -4.25 8.16
N VAL A 50 7.93 -3.33 7.63
CA VAL A 50 7.77 -3.10 6.18
C VAL A 50 8.35 -1.76 5.73
N GLU A 51 8.89 -1.69 4.51
CA GLU A 51 9.36 -0.41 3.96
C GLU A 51 8.18 0.54 3.65
N PRO A 52 8.42 1.86 3.54
CA PRO A 52 7.36 2.84 3.25
C PRO A 52 6.52 2.54 2.01
N SER A 53 7.11 2.02 0.92
CA SER A 53 6.36 1.68 -0.31
C SER A 53 5.39 0.53 -0.05
N SER A 54 5.80 -0.47 0.74
CA SER A 54 4.94 -1.58 1.15
C SER A 54 3.84 -1.12 2.10
N ALA A 55 4.18 -0.24 3.05
CA ALA A 55 3.21 0.34 3.98
C ALA A 55 2.11 1.15 3.27
N ALA A 56 2.35 1.68 2.06
CA ALA A 56 1.31 2.32 1.27
C ALA A 56 0.15 1.38 0.92
N ALA A 57 0.43 0.09 0.68
CA ALA A 57 -0.61 -0.91 0.43
C ALA A 57 -1.43 -1.19 1.70
N PHE A 58 -0.80 -1.23 2.88
CA PHE A 58 -1.53 -1.34 4.15
C PHE A 58 -2.36 -0.10 4.46
N ALA A 59 -1.84 1.09 4.18
CA ALA A 59 -2.49 2.37 4.44
C ALA A 59 -3.82 2.55 3.68
N VAL A 60 -4.01 1.82 2.58
CA VAL A 60 -5.21 1.92 1.75
C VAL A 60 -6.36 1.06 2.26
N VAL A 61 -6.09 0.01 3.05
CA VAL A 61 -7.09 -0.96 3.49
C VAL A 61 -8.27 -0.30 4.22
N PRO A 62 -8.07 0.62 5.19
CA PRO A 62 -9.19 1.31 5.82
C PRO A 62 -10.05 2.09 4.81
N LYS A 63 -9.43 2.72 3.81
CA LYS A 63 -10.16 3.46 2.77
C LYS A 63 -11.00 2.55 1.89
N LEU A 64 -10.53 1.34 1.61
CA LEU A 64 -11.30 0.34 0.85
C LEU A 64 -12.56 -0.07 1.61
N TYR A 65 -12.46 -0.22 2.93
CA TYR A 65 -13.62 -0.45 3.80
C TYR A 65 -14.57 0.77 3.78
N ASP A 66 -14.04 1.98 3.96
CA ASP A 66 -14.84 3.21 4.05
C ASP A 66 -15.67 3.46 2.79
N ILE A 67 -15.16 3.11 1.61
CA ILE A 67 -15.87 3.25 0.33
C ILE A 67 -16.70 2.01 -0.05
N GLY A 68 -16.72 0.98 0.79
CA GLY A 68 -17.45 -0.27 0.54
C GLY A 68 -16.87 -1.12 -0.59
N ALA A 69 -15.59 -0.96 -0.92
CA ALA A 69 -14.91 -1.77 -1.93
C ALA A 69 -14.52 -3.17 -1.41
N ILE A 70 -14.39 -3.31 -0.09
CA ILE A 70 -14.22 -4.58 0.62
C ILE A 70 -15.06 -4.55 1.90
N ASP A 71 -15.44 -5.73 2.41
CA ASP A 71 -16.11 -5.90 3.69
C ASP A 71 -15.45 -6.96 4.59
N ALA A 72 -15.99 -7.16 5.79
CA ALA A 72 -15.41 -8.05 6.80
C ALA A 72 -15.44 -9.55 6.43
N LYS A 73 -16.18 -9.93 5.38
CA LYS A 73 -16.27 -11.30 4.85
C LYS A 73 -15.23 -11.53 3.75
N ASP A 74 -14.65 -10.47 3.20
CA ASP A 74 -13.64 -10.60 2.15
C ASP A 74 -12.30 -11.09 2.69
N SER A 75 -11.63 -11.91 1.90
CA SER A 75 -10.25 -12.29 2.14
C SER A 75 -9.32 -11.35 1.36
N VAL A 76 -8.54 -10.55 2.08
CA VAL A 76 -7.64 -9.55 1.48
C VAL A 76 -6.19 -9.99 1.61
N VAL A 77 -5.48 -10.02 0.49
CA VAL A 77 -4.03 -10.22 0.46
C VAL A 77 -3.34 -8.88 0.20
N VAL A 78 -2.47 -8.46 1.12
CA VAL A 78 -1.64 -7.25 0.98
C VAL A 78 -0.20 -7.68 0.68
N ILE A 79 0.34 -7.24 -0.46
CA ILE A 79 1.69 -7.59 -0.88
C ILE A 79 2.70 -6.61 -0.28
N ALA A 80 3.45 -7.07 0.72
CA ALA A 80 4.61 -6.36 1.24
C ALA A 80 5.82 -6.55 0.32
N THR A 81 6.04 -5.61 -0.59
CA THR A 81 7.11 -5.64 -1.60
C THR A 81 8.53 -5.54 -1.04
N GLY A 82 8.72 -5.12 0.21
CA GLY A 82 10.05 -4.91 0.78
C GLY A 82 10.08 -4.82 2.31
N SER A 83 11.20 -5.31 2.85
CA SER A 83 11.51 -5.23 4.29
C SER A 83 11.85 -3.80 4.72
N GLY A 84 11.35 -3.40 5.90
CA GLY A 84 11.68 -2.13 6.52
C GLY A 84 13.13 -2.02 6.99
N LEU A 85 13.90 -3.11 7.01
CA LEU A 85 15.35 -3.09 7.26
C LEU A 85 16.11 -2.21 6.25
N LYS A 86 15.56 -2.00 5.05
CA LYS A 86 16.14 -1.12 4.02
C LYS A 86 16.03 0.36 4.37
N THR A 87 15.19 0.71 5.35
CA THR A 87 14.77 2.09 5.64
C THR A 87 14.59 2.31 7.15
N LEU A 88 15.51 1.77 7.97
CA LEU A 88 15.44 1.88 9.43
C LEU A 88 15.42 3.34 9.91
N GLU A 89 16.06 4.24 9.17
CA GLU A 89 16.08 5.68 9.44
C GLU A 89 14.72 6.38 9.30
N GLN A 90 13.67 5.66 8.86
CA GLN A 90 12.32 6.19 8.66
C GLN A 90 11.29 5.69 9.69
N PHE A 91 11.74 4.96 10.73
CA PHE A 91 10.96 4.54 11.89
C PHE A 91 11.27 5.41 13.11
#